data_AF-A0A7C8ISE0-F1
#
_entry.id   AF-A0A7C8ISE0-F1
#
_cell.length_a   1.000
_cell.length_b   1.000
_cell.length_c   1.000
_cell.angle_alpha   90.00
_cell.angle_beta   90.00
_cell.angle_gamma   90.00
#
_symmetry.space_group_name_H-M   'P 1'
#
loop_
_entity.id
_entity.type
_entity.pdbx_description
1 polymer ?
#
loop_
_entity_poly.entity_id
_entity_poly.type
_entity_poly.pdbx_seq_one_letter_code
_entity_poly.pdbx_strand_id
1 'polypeptide(L)'
;MEKRMIVECKDIYRLPPSPAVDEAWDRITRVNLISVTEDEIRKLGKDPSLAIHSPESWWSESWGDGYMGQIDVFHQIHCLNMLRQGLITNYNYYWGKKYGLTPPVQFGMHLNHCLGTILENLMCHADVDIVTFNWREGQGEPFPDFEVKKQCRDFEAIIQWQQERKLNDTIERWKALEKPVDANQRKMTPGLADIDPLGDGEIDGVRVLRLDDVPEDCRSGTLA
;
A
#
# COMPACT_ATOMS: atom_id res chain seq x y z
N MET A 1 -24.39 26.89 -3.33
CA MET A 1 -24.17 25.62 -4.06
C MET A 1 -22.74 25.21 -3.80
N GLU A 2 -22.50 24.39 -2.77
CA GLU A 2 -21.17 23.85 -2.48
C GLU A 2 -20.74 22.93 -3.61
N LYS A 3 -19.65 23.28 -4.31
CA LYS A 3 -18.94 22.35 -5.18
C LYS A 3 -18.02 21.52 -4.29
N ARG A 4 -18.48 20.33 -3.88
CA ARG A 4 -17.63 19.33 -3.24
C ARG A 4 -16.55 18.88 -4.21
N MET A 5 -15.31 18.86 -3.76
CA MET A 5 -14.20 18.22 -4.46
C MET A 5 -14.50 16.72 -4.48
N ILE A 6 -14.92 16.20 -5.64
CA ILE A 6 -15.18 14.76 -5.81
C ILE A 6 -13.81 14.08 -5.86
N VAL A 7 -13.25 13.74 -4.71
CA VAL A 7 -12.23 12.70 -4.66
C VAL A 7 -12.99 11.40 -4.83
N GLU A 8 -12.87 10.78 -6.01
CA GLU A 8 -13.54 9.50 -6.27
C GLU A 8 -13.16 8.49 -5.17
N CYS A 9 -14.14 7.79 -4.58
CA CYS A 9 -13.90 6.82 -3.50
C CYS A 9 -12.95 5.67 -3.89
N LYS A 10 -12.55 5.55 -5.17
CA LYS A 10 -11.43 4.70 -5.61
C LYS A 10 -10.10 5.07 -4.96
N ASP A 11 -9.96 6.29 -4.42
CA ASP A 11 -8.70 6.78 -3.86
C ASP A 11 -8.70 6.94 -2.33
N ILE A 12 -9.66 6.30 -1.62
CA ILE A 12 -9.75 6.37 -0.15
C ILE A 12 -8.43 5.98 0.55
N TYR A 13 -7.67 5.06 -0.06
CA TYR A 13 -6.37 4.60 0.44
C TYR A 13 -5.26 5.66 0.38
N ARG A 14 -5.43 6.73 -0.40
CA ARG A 14 -4.50 7.85 -0.54
C ARG A 14 -4.93 9.09 0.26
N LEU A 15 -6.06 9.03 0.95
CA LEU A 15 -6.49 10.10 1.84
C LEU A 15 -5.67 10.07 3.15
N PRO A 16 -5.51 11.21 3.83
CA PRO A 16 -4.98 11.32 5.18
C PRO A 16 -5.67 10.44 6.20
N PRO A 17 -4.98 10.12 7.32
CA PRO A 17 -5.52 9.27 8.36
C PRO A 17 -6.87 9.78 8.87
N SER A 18 -7.86 8.90 8.84
CA SER A 18 -9.20 9.11 9.40
C SER A 18 -9.82 7.73 9.70
N PRO A 19 -10.86 7.64 10.54
CA PRO A 19 -11.52 6.37 10.82
C PRO A 19 -11.99 5.62 9.56
N ALA A 20 -12.51 6.34 8.56
CA ALA A 20 -12.95 5.73 7.30
C ALA A 20 -11.79 5.17 6.46
N VAL A 21 -10.64 5.86 6.47
CA VAL A 21 -9.42 5.39 5.79
C VAL A 21 -8.86 4.16 6.48
N ASP A 22 -8.80 4.18 7.81
CA ASP A 22 -8.33 3.03 8.59
C ASP A 22 -9.27 1.82 8.41
N GLU A 23 -10.59 2.02 8.39
CA GLU A 23 -11.55 0.96 8.06
C GLU A 23 -11.34 0.38 6.65
N ALA A 24 -11.10 1.23 5.65
CA ALA A 24 -10.83 0.79 4.30
C ALA A 24 -9.54 -0.05 4.20
N TRP A 25 -8.47 0.36 4.88
CA TRP A 25 -7.21 -0.37 4.99
C TRP A 25 -7.40 -1.69 5.77
N ASP A 26 -8.09 -1.67 6.90
CA ASP A 26 -8.36 -2.86 7.72
C ASP A 26 -9.08 -3.94 6.92
N ARG A 27 -10.02 -3.55 6.07
CA ARG A 27 -10.76 -4.49 5.20
C ARG A 27 -9.84 -5.32 4.30
N ILE A 28 -8.75 -4.74 3.79
CA ILE A 28 -7.83 -5.39 2.83
C ILE A 28 -6.50 -5.84 3.45
N THR A 29 -6.29 -5.57 4.75
CA THR A 29 -5.09 -5.97 5.49
C THR A 29 -5.35 -7.11 6.47
N ARG A 30 -6.61 -7.52 6.65
CA ARG A 30 -6.96 -8.69 7.46
C ARG A 30 -6.31 -9.95 6.89
N VAL A 31 -5.28 -10.42 7.58
CA VAL A 31 -4.59 -11.67 7.27
C VAL A 31 -5.36 -12.82 7.92
N ASN A 32 -6.37 -13.31 7.22
CA ASN A 32 -7.15 -14.45 7.69
C ASN A 32 -6.36 -15.75 7.48
N LEU A 33 -6.46 -16.65 8.46
CA LEU A 33 -6.00 -18.01 8.28
C LEU A 33 -6.98 -18.76 7.37
N ILE A 34 -6.43 -19.54 6.46
CA ILE A 34 -7.14 -20.51 5.63
C ILE A 34 -6.65 -21.91 5.98
N SER A 35 -7.53 -22.90 5.77
CA SER A 35 -7.12 -24.31 5.85
C SER A 35 -6.47 -24.73 4.54
N VAL A 36 -5.32 -25.39 4.65
CA VAL A 36 -4.50 -25.88 3.53
C VAL A 36 -4.35 -27.38 3.68
N THR A 37 -4.72 -28.15 2.66
CA THR A 37 -4.62 -29.61 2.70
C THR A 37 -3.17 -30.08 2.69
N GLU A 38 -2.92 -31.30 3.16
CA GLU A 38 -1.57 -31.89 3.12
C GLU A 38 -1.00 -31.93 1.69
N ASP A 39 -1.83 -32.27 0.71
CA ASP A 39 -1.45 -32.30 -0.71
C ASP A 39 -1.02 -30.91 -1.21
N GLU A 40 -1.69 -29.84 -0.77
CA GLU A 40 -1.32 -28.46 -1.09
C GLU A 40 0.01 -28.06 -0.43
N ILE A 41 0.22 -28.42 0.84
CA ILE A 41 1.51 -28.22 1.53
C ILE A 41 2.66 -28.89 0.76
N ARG A 42 2.45 -30.13 0.30
CA ARG A 42 3.43 -30.85 -0.51
C ARG A 42 3.68 -30.17 -1.86
N LYS A 43 2.65 -29.63 -2.52
CA LYS A 43 2.78 -28.88 -3.78
C LYS A 43 3.53 -27.55 -3.62
N LEU A 44 3.39 -26.89 -2.48
CA LEU A 44 4.22 -25.73 -2.10
C LEU A 44 5.69 -26.14 -1.86
N GLY A 45 5.97 -27.44 -1.83
CA GLY A 45 7.29 -28.01 -1.56
C GLY A 45 7.72 -27.81 -0.11
N LYS A 46 6.76 -27.75 0.80
CA LYS A 46 6.94 -27.68 2.25
C LYS A 46 6.81 -29.07 2.85
N ASP A 47 7.39 -29.27 4.04
CA ASP A 47 7.28 -30.52 4.80
C ASP A 47 6.04 -30.47 5.72
N PRO A 48 5.02 -31.33 5.49
CA PRO A 48 3.83 -31.34 6.34
C PRO A 48 4.08 -31.69 7.81
N SER A 49 5.23 -32.29 8.14
CA SER A 49 5.59 -32.56 9.54
C SER A 49 6.03 -31.31 10.30
N LEU A 50 6.41 -30.24 9.60
CA LEU A 50 6.81 -28.95 10.16
C LEU A 50 5.69 -27.90 10.12
N ALA A 51 4.68 -28.12 9.28
CA ALA A 51 3.53 -27.24 9.17
C ALA A 51 2.58 -27.45 10.36
N ILE A 52 1.98 -26.35 10.85
CA ILE A 52 1.06 -26.41 11.99
C ILE A 52 -0.36 -26.67 11.51
N HIS A 53 -0.97 -27.72 12.05
CA HIS A 53 -2.37 -28.06 11.81
C HIS A 53 -3.30 -27.09 12.54
N SER A 54 -4.42 -26.73 11.91
CA SER A 54 -5.44 -25.94 12.59
C SER A 54 -6.13 -26.78 13.69
N PRO A 55 -6.47 -26.18 14.84
CA PRO A 55 -7.22 -26.86 15.87
C PRO A 55 -8.70 -26.98 15.48
N GLU A 56 -9.33 -28.10 15.86
CA GLU A 56 -10.74 -28.40 15.52
C GLU A 56 -11.73 -27.32 15.94
N SER A 57 -11.45 -26.63 17.06
CA SER A 57 -12.29 -25.53 17.54
C SER A 57 -12.29 -24.29 16.64
N TRP A 58 -11.40 -24.20 15.65
CA TRP A 58 -11.33 -23.08 14.69
C TRP A 58 -11.98 -23.40 13.36
N TRP A 59 -12.43 -24.64 13.17
CA TRP A 59 -13.04 -25.08 11.93
C TRP A 59 -14.36 -24.33 11.68
N SER A 60 -14.55 -23.90 10.44
CA SER A 60 -15.79 -23.31 9.96
C SER A 60 -16.76 -24.37 9.45
N GLU A 61 -17.99 -23.99 9.12
CA GLU A 61 -18.98 -24.90 8.52
C GLU A 61 -18.52 -25.50 7.18
N SER A 62 -17.64 -24.80 6.45
CA SER A 62 -17.24 -25.17 5.08
C SER A 62 -15.81 -25.70 4.97
N TRP A 63 -14.95 -25.35 5.93
CA TRP A 63 -13.51 -25.65 5.91
C TRP A 63 -12.99 -25.76 7.33
N GLY A 64 -12.19 -26.79 7.61
CA GLY A 64 -11.72 -27.06 8.96
C GLY A 64 -10.46 -27.89 8.99
N ASP A 65 -10.54 -29.13 8.53
CA ASP A 65 -9.40 -30.04 8.53
C ASP A 65 -8.28 -29.54 7.59
N GLY A 66 -7.04 -29.46 8.09
CA GLY A 66 -5.87 -28.98 7.36
C GLY A 66 -4.94 -28.03 8.14
N TYR A 67 -3.87 -27.64 7.46
CA TYR A 67 -2.78 -26.79 7.95
C TYR A 67 -3.15 -25.31 7.91
N MET A 68 -2.64 -24.55 8.88
CA MET A 68 -2.78 -23.09 8.89
C MET A 68 -1.92 -22.47 7.79
N GLY A 69 -2.57 -21.69 6.93
CA GLY A 69 -1.89 -20.85 5.94
C GLY A 69 -2.55 -19.48 5.80
N GLN A 70 -1.87 -18.57 5.14
CA GLN A 70 -2.38 -17.25 4.76
C GLN A 70 -1.96 -16.93 3.33
N ILE A 71 -2.78 -16.19 2.59
CA ILE A 71 -2.45 -15.77 1.23
C ILE A 71 -1.49 -14.57 1.32
N ASP A 72 -0.37 -14.64 0.59
CA ASP A 72 0.77 -13.72 0.75
C ASP A 72 0.40 -12.26 0.47
N VAL A 73 -0.44 -11.97 -0.53
CA VAL A 73 -0.86 -10.59 -0.83
C VAL A 73 -1.45 -9.85 0.38
N PHE A 74 -2.22 -10.53 1.24
CA PHE A 74 -2.77 -9.89 2.44
C PHE A 74 -1.69 -9.56 3.45
N HIS A 75 -0.66 -10.41 3.57
CA HIS A 75 0.49 -10.12 4.41
C HIS A 75 1.31 -8.94 3.86
N GLN A 76 1.54 -8.88 2.54
CA GLN A 76 2.21 -7.78 1.87
C GLN A 76 1.48 -6.44 2.10
N ILE A 77 0.15 -6.43 1.93
CA ILE A 77 -0.69 -5.24 2.16
C ILE A 77 -0.72 -4.87 3.65
N HIS A 78 -0.79 -5.84 4.57
CA HIS A 78 -0.67 -5.63 6.01
C HIS A 78 0.66 -4.94 6.37
N CYS A 79 1.78 -5.42 5.84
CA CYS A 79 3.08 -4.79 6.04
C CYS A 79 3.12 -3.35 5.50
N LEU A 80 2.52 -3.10 4.33
CA LEU A 80 2.42 -1.75 3.77
C LEU A 80 1.61 -0.81 4.68
N ASN A 81 0.50 -1.28 5.25
CA ASN A 81 -0.30 -0.50 6.20
C ASN A 81 0.45 -0.20 7.51
N MET A 82 1.20 -1.19 8.03
CA MET A 82 2.09 -1.01 9.17
C MET A 82 3.16 0.06 8.89
N LEU A 83 3.76 0.04 7.70
CA LEU A 83 4.71 1.07 7.29
C LEU A 83 4.06 2.45 7.20
N ARG A 84 2.86 2.56 6.62
CA ARG A 84 2.08 3.81 6.55
C ARG A 84 1.89 4.41 7.95
N GLN A 85 1.45 3.61 8.92
CA GLN A 85 1.23 4.05 10.30
C GLN A 85 2.55 4.37 11.02
N GLY A 86 3.62 3.65 10.67
CA GLY A 86 4.95 3.75 11.28
C GLY A 86 5.88 4.85 10.73
N LEU A 87 5.49 5.60 9.69
CA LEU A 87 6.35 6.61 9.04
C LEU A 87 6.93 7.65 10.02
N ILE A 88 6.24 7.90 11.13
CA ILE A 88 6.68 8.84 12.18
C ILE A 88 7.99 8.43 12.87
N THR A 89 8.29 7.12 12.95
CA THR A 89 9.43 6.59 13.72
C THR A 89 10.79 7.05 13.20
N ASN A 90 10.88 7.28 11.88
CA ASN A 90 12.10 7.72 11.21
C ASN A 90 12.07 9.21 10.84
N TYR A 91 10.91 9.86 10.96
CA TYR A 91 10.67 11.21 10.43
C TYR A 91 11.66 12.24 10.96
N ASN A 92 11.89 12.27 12.28
CA ASN A 92 12.76 13.29 12.88
C ASN A 92 14.21 13.20 12.35
N TYR A 93 14.72 11.99 12.18
CA TYR A 93 16.08 11.76 11.68
C TYR A 93 16.26 12.27 10.24
N TYR A 94 15.34 11.93 9.34
CA TYR A 94 15.46 12.27 7.92
C TYR A 94 14.97 13.68 7.57
N TRP A 95 13.93 14.15 8.27
CA TRP A 95 13.17 15.32 7.86
C TRP A 95 13.08 16.41 8.92
N GLY A 96 13.39 16.10 10.19
CA GLY A 96 13.27 17.05 11.30
C GLY A 96 14.08 18.33 11.09
N LYS A 97 15.31 18.23 10.57
CA LYS A 97 16.14 19.42 10.25
C LYS A 97 15.56 20.25 9.09
N LYS A 98 14.90 19.61 8.13
CA LYS A 98 14.39 20.26 6.92
C LYS A 98 13.03 20.91 7.13
N TYR A 99 12.15 20.22 7.85
CA TYR A 99 10.73 20.55 7.95
C TYR A 99 10.23 20.80 9.38
N GLY A 100 11.05 20.56 10.40
CA GLY A 100 10.61 20.61 11.80
C GLY A 100 9.51 19.60 12.08
N LEU A 101 8.66 19.90 13.07
CA LEU A 101 7.53 19.05 13.48
C LEU A 101 6.26 19.26 12.63
N THR A 102 6.32 20.12 11.62
CA THR A 102 5.16 20.49 10.79
C THR A 102 5.55 20.45 9.32
N PRO A 103 5.58 19.25 8.71
CA PRO A 103 5.95 19.14 7.30
C PRO A 103 4.94 19.85 6.38
N PRO A 104 5.39 20.30 5.19
CA PRO A 104 4.48 20.82 4.17
C PRO A 104 3.43 19.78 3.77
N VAL A 105 2.22 20.21 3.43
CA VAL A 105 1.13 19.29 3.07
C VAL A 105 1.47 18.42 1.85
N GLN A 106 2.27 18.92 0.92
CA GLN A 106 2.75 18.19 -0.27
C GLN A 106 3.61 17.00 0.13
N PHE A 107 4.33 17.08 1.25
CA PHE A 107 5.10 15.96 1.75
C PHE A 107 4.18 14.80 2.14
N GLY A 108 3.11 15.08 2.89
CA GLY A 108 2.09 14.09 3.24
C GLY A 108 1.36 13.54 2.00
N MET A 109 0.95 14.42 1.08
CA MET A 109 0.30 14.02 -0.17
C MET A 109 1.21 13.13 -1.03
N HIS A 110 2.50 13.44 -1.13
CA HIS A 110 3.45 12.65 -1.89
C HIS A 110 3.65 11.26 -1.26
N LEU A 111 3.76 11.18 0.08
CA LEU A 111 3.85 9.90 0.78
C LEU A 111 2.59 9.05 0.55
N ASN A 112 1.41 9.64 0.66
CA ASN A 112 0.16 8.93 0.40
C ASN A 112 0.04 8.47 -1.06
N HIS A 113 0.47 9.30 -2.01
CA HIS A 113 0.54 8.93 -3.42
C HIS A 113 1.47 7.73 -3.66
N CYS A 114 2.66 7.74 -3.05
CA CYS A 114 3.59 6.62 -3.12
C CYS A 114 2.98 5.35 -2.51
N LEU A 115 2.39 5.44 -1.31
CA LEU A 115 1.73 4.31 -0.66
C LEU A 115 0.61 3.72 -1.54
N GLY A 116 -0.25 4.56 -2.11
CA GLY A 116 -1.32 4.08 -2.96
C GLY A 116 -0.84 3.54 -4.31
N THR A 117 0.30 4.00 -4.83
CA THR A 117 0.90 3.42 -6.05
C THR A 117 1.44 2.02 -5.77
N ILE A 118 2.08 1.82 -4.61
CA ILE A 118 2.55 0.50 -4.18
C ILE A 118 1.35 -0.41 -3.91
N LEU A 119 0.31 0.07 -3.22
CA LEU A 119 -0.91 -0.69 -2.97
C LEU A 119 -1.57 -1.15 -4.27
N GLU A 120 -1.73 -0.24 -5.24
CA GLU A 120 -2.28 -0.56 -6.56
C GLU A 120 -1.45 -1.66 -7.25
N ASN A 121 -0.13 -1.59 -7.16
CA ASN A 121 0.75 -2.64 -7.70
C ASN A 121 0.55 -3.99 -7.00
N LEU A 122 0.46 -4.01 -5.66
CA LEU A 122 0.20 -5.22 -4.87
C LEU A 122 -1.16 -5.83 -5.20
N MET A 123 -2.21 -5.01 -5.33
CA MET A 123 -3.54 -5.48 -5.69
C MET A 123 -3.62 -5.96 -7.14
N CYS A 124 -2.85 -5.35 -8.06
CA CYS A 124 -2.84 -5.75 -9.46
C CYS A 124 -2.10 -7.07 -9.70
N HIS A 125 -0.99 -7.32 -9.00
CA HIS A 125 -0.21 -8.54 -9.14
C HIS A 125 -0.72 -9.66 -8.22
N ALA A 126 -1.28 -9.28 -7.07
CA ALA A 126 -1.92 -10.10 -6.05
C ALA A 126 -1.28 -11.49 -5.91
N ASP A 127 -0.16 -11.54 -5.19
CA ASP A 127 0.55 -12.80 -4.96
C ASP A 127 -0.32 -13.78 -4.14
N VAL A 128 -0.77 -14.85 -4.80
CA VAL A 128 -1.65 -15.87 -4.23
C VAL A 128 -0.91 -17.07 -3.65
N ASP A 129 0.42 -16.99 -3.52
CA ASP A 129 1.15 -18.01 -2.79
C ASP A 129 0.71 -18.08 -1.32
N ILE A 130 1.02 -19.20 -0.68
CA ILE A 130 0.62 -19.46 0.70
C ILE A 130 1.83 -19.39 1.63
N VAL A 131 1.75 -18.50 2.62
CA VAL A 131 2.64 -18.51 3.78
C VAL A 131 2.05 -19.48 4.80
N THR A 132 2.82 -20.53 5.13
CA THR A 132 2.46 -21.52 6.15
C THR A 132 2.98 -21.12 7.53
N PHE A 133 2.68 -21.89 8.57
CA PHE A 133 3.22 -21.65 9.91
C PHE A 133 4.01 -22.85 10.41
N ASN A 134 5.07 -22.60 11.17
CA ASN A 134 5.89 -23.60 11.84
C ASN A 134 6.22 -23.21 13.28
N TRP A 135 6.65 -24.18 14.08
CA TRP A 135 7.19 -23.93 15.42
C TRP A 135 8.68 -23.61 15.30
N ARG A 136 9.13 -22.58 16.02
CA ARG A 136 10.56 -22.19 16.09
C ARG A 136 11.07 -22.34 17.52
N GLU A 137 12.31 -22.79 17.67
CA GLU A 137 12.94 -22.94 18.98
C GLU A 137 12.90 -21.64 19.78
N GLY A 138 12.48 -21.72 21.04
CA GLY A 138 12.38 -20.56 21.94
C GLY A 138 11.15 -19.67 21.72
N GLN A 139 10.25 -20.00 20.78
CA GLN A 139 8.98 -19.30 20.56
C GLN A 139 7.81 -20.15 21.05
N GLY A 140 6.86 -19.52 21.76
CA GLY A 140 5.62 -20.16 22.20
C GLY A 140 4.48 -20.06 21.19
N GLU A 141 4.60 -19.16 20.22
CA GLU A 141 3.55 -18.84 19.25
C GLU A 141 3.90 -19.37 17.84
N PRO A 142 2.88 -19.71 17.01
CA PRO A 142 3.08 -20.06 15.61
C PRO A 142 3.90 -19.00 14.86
N PHE A 143 4.93 -19.41 14.14
CA PHE A 143 5.79 -18.50 13.39
C PHE A 143 5.48 -18.59 11.89
N PRO A 144 5.22 -17.47 11.19
CA PRO A 144 4.98 -17.47 9.76
C PRO A 144 6.24 -17.86 8.98
N ASP A 145 6.08 -18.78 8.04
CA ASP A 145 7.14 -19.29 7.19
C ASP A 145 7.18 -18.53 5.86
N PHE A 146 7.95 -17.44 5.86
CA PHE A 146 8.15 -16.60 4.67
C PHE A 146 9.08 -17.21 3.61
N GLU A 147 9.54 -18.46 3.76
CA GLU A 147 10.29 -19.17 2.72
C GLU A 147 9.36 -19.64 1.60
N VAL A 148 8.62 -18.71 1.01
CA VAL A 148 7.69 -18.96 -0.10
C VAL A 148 8.48 -18.99 -1.41
N LYS A 149 8.26 -20.02 -2.22
CA LYS A 149 8.95 -20.17 -3.52
C LYS A 149 8.35 -19.21 -4.53
N LYS A 150 9.02 -18.09 -4.77
CA LYS A 150 8.63 -17.09 -5.76
C LYS A 150 9.22 -17.36 -7.14
N GLN A 151 8.47 -17.04 -8.18
CA GLN A 151 9.01 -16.90 -9.53
C GLN A 151 9.33 -15.43 -9.81
N CYS A 152 10.61 -15.08 -9.69
CA CYS A 152 11.07 -13.70 -9.89
C CYS A 152 11.45 -13.42 -11.36
N ARG A 153 11.37 -12.15 -11.76
CA ARG A 153 12.07 -11.66 -12.96
C ARG A 153 13.57 -11.54 -12.65
N ASP A 154 14.40 -11.65 -13.68
CA ASP A 154 15.82 -11.37 -13.56
C ASP A 154 16.03 -9.87 -13.32
N PHE A 155 16.29 -9.51 -12.06
CA PHE A 155 16.43 -8.12 -11.66
C PHE A 155 17.72 -7.49 -12.17
N GLU A 156 18.77 -8.28 -12.37
CA GLU A 156 20.04 -7.77 -12.92
C GLU A 156 19.88 -7.44 -14.39
N ALA A 157 19.18 -8.27 -15.16
CA ALA A 157 18.84 -7.96 -16.55
C ALA A 157 18.03 -6.64 -16.67
N ILE A 158 17.12 -6.38 -15.72
CA ILE A 158 16.35 -5.13 -15.66
C ILE A 158 17.28 -3.94 -15.37
N ILE A 159 18.16 -4.05 -14.37
CA ILE A 159 19.14 -3.01 -14.03
C ILE A 159 20.04 -2.71 -15.24
N GLN A 160 20.59 -3.74 -15.88
CA GLN A 160 21.45 -3.58 -17.05
C GLN A 160 20.72 -2.85 -18.18
N TRP A 161 19.51 -3.29 -18.52
CA TRP A 161 18.69 -2.67 -19.56
C TRP A 161 18.44 -1.17 -19.28
N GLN A 162 18.19 -0.81 -18.02
CA GLN A 162 18.05 0.59 -17.59
C GLN A 162 19.36 1.36 -17.76
N GLN A 163 20.50 0.80 -17.35
CA GLN A 163 21.80 1.49 -17.45
C GLN A 163 22.22 1.76 -18.90
N GLU A 164 21.93 0.84 -19.81
CA GLU A 164 22.18 1.00 -21.25
C GLU A 164 21.36 2.14 -21.88
N ARG A 165 20.20 2.47 -21.28
CA ARG A 165 19.23 3.44 -21.83
C ARG A 165 19.11 4.72 -21.01
N LYS A 166 19.86 4.86 -19.92
CA LYS A 166 19.76 6.02 -19.05
C LYS A 166 20.07 7.29 -19.84
N LEU A 167 19.25 8.30 -19.62
CA LEU A 167 19.51 9.64 -20.14
C LEU A 167 20.56 10.33 -19.27
N ASN A 168 21.16 11.40 -19.78
CA ASN A 168 22.00 12.28 -18.97
C ASN A 168 21.14 13.47 -18.51
N ASP A 169 20.24 13.19 -17.57
CA ASP A 169 19.17 14.04 -17.07
C ASP A 169 19.53 14.67 -15.71
N THR A 170 20.60 15.47 -15.68
CA THR A 170 20.98 16.19 -14.45
C THR A 170 19.87 17.12 -13.96
N ILE A 171 19.89 17.47 -12.67
CA ILE A 171 18.89 18.38 -12.07
C ILE A 171 18.86 19.73 -12.83
N GLU A 172 20.01 20.22 -13.27
CA GLU A 172 20.14 21.47 -14.04
C GLU A 172 19.46 21.33 -15.40
N ARG A 173 19.69 20.21 -16.10
CA ARG A 173 19.06 19.93 -17.39
C ARG A 173 17.55 19.78 -17.25
N TRP A 174 17.10 19.06 -16.22
CA TRP A 174 15.68 18.90 -15.92
C TRP A 174 15.01 20.26 -15.66
N LYS A 175 15.62 21.13 -14.84
CA LYS A 175 15.09 22.47 -14.55
C LYS A 175 15.09 23.42 -15.75
N ALA A 176 16.00 23.20 -16.71
CA ALA A 176 16.09 24.00 -17.92
C ALA A 176 15.10 23.54 -19.01
N LEU A 177 14.33 22.45 -18.80
CA LEU A 177 13.33 22.01 -19.76
C LEU A 177 12.18 23.02 -19.83
N GLU A 178 12.03 23.64 -21.01
CA GLU A 178 10.88 24.48 -21.32
C GLU A 178 9.81 23.65 -22.01
N LYS A 179 8.57 23.83 -21.55
CA LYS A 179 7.41 23.17 -22.17
C LYS A 179 7.20 23.73 -23.59
N PRO A 180 7.13 22.88 -24.63
CA PRO A 180 6.82 23.33 -25.98
C PRO A 180 5.46 24.05 -26.07
N VAL A 181 5.37 25.05 -26.96
CA VAL A 181 4.15 25.86 -27.13
C VAL A 181 2.95 25.02 -27.57
N ASP A 182 3.20 23.97 -28.35
CA ASP A 182 2.22 23.04 -28.91
C ASP A 182 2.07 21.75 -28.09
N ALA A 183 2.59 21.71 -26.85
CA ALA A 183 2.53 20.52 -26.01
C ALA A 183 1.08 20.11 -25.71
N ASN A 184 0.73 18.89 -26.11
CA ASN A 184 -0.51 18.22 -25.70
C ASN A 184 -0.50 17.97 -24.19
N GLN A 185 -1.54 18.42 -23.50
CA GLN A 185 -1.62 18.39 -22.04
C GLN A 185 -2.77 17.53 -21.56
N ARG A 186 -2.48 16.70 -20.55
CA ARG A 186 -3.54 16.10 -19.74
C ARG A 186 -4.06 17.14 -18.76
N LYS A 187 -5.36 17.10 -18.46
CA LYS A 187 -5.94 17.91 -17.40
C LYS A 187 -5.30 17.50 -16.06
N MET A 188 -5.02 18.48 -15.21
CA MET A 188 -4.63 18.20 -13.83
C MET A 188 -5.74 17.44 -13.13
N THR A 189 -5.39 16.54 -12.22
CA THR A 189 -6.38 15.93 -11.31
C THR A 189 -7.12 17.05 -10.58
N PRO A 190 -8.47 17.08 -10.59
CA PRO A 190 -9.24 18.10 -9.88
C PRO A 190 -8.82 18.23 -8.42
N GLY A 191 -8.69 19.46 -7.91
CA GLY A 191 -8.23 19.73 -6.54
C GLY A 191 -6.72 19.82 -6.35
N LEU A 192 -5.89 19.17 -7.19
CA LEU A 192 -4.43 19.25 -7.05
C LEU A 192 -3.87 20.59 -7.54
N ALA A 193 -4.54 21.24 -8.49
CA ALA A 193 -4.16 22.57 -8.99
C ALA A 193 -4.49 23.70 -8.01
N ASP A 194 -5.37 23.44 -7.04
CA ASP A 194 -6.00 24.45 -6.18
C ASP A 194 -5.41 24.48 -4.77
N ILE A 195 -4.41 23.63 -4.49
CA ILE A 195 -3.74 23.50 -3.19
C ILE A 195 -2.34 24.14 -3.29
N ASP A 196 -2.10 25.18 -2.49
CA ASP A 196 -0.78 25.84 -2.42
C ASP A 196 0.28 24.94 -1.74
N PRO A 197 1.58 25.30 -1.81
CA PRO A 197 2.70 24.59 -1.17
C PRO A 197 2.67 24.45 0.37
N LEU A 198 1.65 24.95 1.06
CA LEU A 198 1.42 24.78 2.49
C LEU A 198 0.12 24.02 2.77
N GLY A 199 -0.65 23.71 1.73
CA GLY A 199 -1.94 23.04 1.82
C GLY A 199 -3.11 24.00 1.97
N ASP A 200 -2.88 25.30 1.83
CA ASP A 200 -3.92 26.31 1.81
C ASP A 200 -4.40 26.50 0.36
N GLY A 201 -5.71 26.54 0.15
CA GLY A 201 -6.32 26.80 -1.15
C GLY A 201 -7.60 27.58 -0.96
N GLU A 202 -8.06 28.30 -2.00
CA GLU A 202 -9.34 29.00 -1.95
C GLU A 202 -10.06 28.82 -3.28
N ILE A 203 -11.28 28.26 -3.24
CA ILE A 203 -12.16 28.12 -4.41
C ILE A 203 -13.40 28.97 -4.13
N ASP A 204 -13.67 29.97 -4.97
CA ASP A 204 -14.86 30.83 -4.89
C ASP A 204 -15.12 31.47 -3.49
N GLY A 205 -14.06 31.87 -2.77
CA GLY A 205 -14.19 32.49 -1.44
C GLY A 205 -14.21 31.50 -0.27
N VAL A 206 -14.06 30.20 -0.56
CA VAL A 206 -14.09 29.11 0.43
C VAL A 206 -12.70 28.55 0.60
N ARG A 207 -12.17 28.60 1.83
CA ARG A 207 -10.90 27.96 2.19
C ARG A 207 -11.01 26.46 1.95
N VAL A 208 -10.17 25.93 1.07
CA VAL A 208 -9.94 24.50 0.89
C VAL A 208 -9.26 24.01 2.17
N LEU A 209 -10.04 23.37 3.03
CA LEU A 209 -9.53 22.78 4.26
C LEU A 209 -8.75 21.51 3.94
N ARG A 210 -7.84 21.16 4.86
CA ARG A 210 -7.17 19.86 4.89
C ARG A 210 -8.21 18.75 4.74
N LEU A 211 -7.79 17.69 4.07
CA LEU A 211 -8.42 16.40 3.75
C LEU A 211 -9.24 15.66 4.85
N ASP A 212 -9.59 16.32 5.95
CA ASP A 212 -10.40 15.82 7.05
C ASP A 212 -11.91 15.77 6.70
N ASP A 213 -12.32 16.33 5.55
CA ASP A 213 -13.71 16.37 5.06
C ASP A 213 -14.06 15.18 4.14
N VAL A 214 -13.66 13.95 4.51
CA VAL A 214 -13.99 12.74 3.72
C VAL A 214 -15.51 12.57 3.59
N PRO A 215 -16.07 12.53 2.36
CA PRO A 215 -17.51 12.38 2.15
C PRO A 215 -18.11 11.09 2.75
N GLU A 216 -19.32 11.17 3.32
CA GLU A 216 -20.00 10.02 3.97
C GLU A 216 -20.23 8.83 3.04
N ASP A 217 -20.31 9.04 1.74
CA ASP A 217 -20.51 8.01 0.71
C ASP A 217 -19.31 7.10 0.50
N CYS A 218 -18.09 7.52 0.89
CA CYS A 218 -16.92 6.65 0.86
C CYS A 218 -16.86 5.60 1.98
N ARG A 219 -17.84 5.59 2.91
CA ARG A 219 -17.98 4.55 3.97
C ARG A 219 -18.53 3.21 3.45
N SER A 220 -18.97 3.13 2.19
CA SER A 220 -19.72 1.98 1.67
C SER A 220 -18.89 0.89 0.95
N GLY A 221 -17.57 1.05 0.86
CA GLY A 221 -16.63 -0.05 0.62
C GLY A 221 -16.77 -0.85 -0.68
N THR A 222 -17.50 -0.37 -1.69
CA THR A 222 -17.69 -1.12 -2.95
C THR A 222 -16.55 -0.80 -3.92
N LEU A 223 -15.62 -1.75 -4.08
CA LEU A 223 -14.65 -1.72 -5.19
C LEU A 223 -15.40 -1.98 -6.49
N ALA A 224 -15.30 -1.04 -7.45
CA ALA A 224 -15.75 -1.22 -8.82
C ALA A 224 -14.59 -1.66 -9.72
#